data_AF-A0A7K3XKY7-F1
#
_entry.id   AF-A0A7K3XKY7-F1
#
_cell.length_a   1.000
_cell.length_b   1.000
_cell.length_c   1.000
_cell.angle_alpha   90.00
_cell.angle_beta   90.00
_cell.angle_gamma   90.00
#
_symmetry.space_group_name_H-M   'P 1'
#
loop_
_entity.id
_entity.type
_entity.pdbx_description
1 polymer ?
#
loop_
_entity_poly.entity_id
_entity_poly.type
_entity_poly.pdbx_seq_one_letter_code
_entity_poly.pdbx_strand_id
1 'polypeptide(L)'
;AEVVSFVEKNPGAMGIISVNWISDPSDSISHSFLTKIKVVSITSEFDSEGSDFYSPHPAYIANQMYPFTREVYTINRETFSGLGTGLTSFIAGDSGQRIILRMGMLPASQPVRLVEIKTTL
;
A
#
# COMPACT_ATOMS: atom_id res chain seq x y z
N ALA A 1 9.74 -7.52 -10.17
CA ALA A 1 10.78 -6.55 -10.60
C ALA A 1 10.88 -6.38 -12.13
N GLU A 2 10.24 -7.23 -12.95
CA GLU A 2 10.33 -7.15 -14.41
C GLU A 2 9.90 -5.79 -15.01
N VAL A 3 8.76 -5.25 -14.55
CA VAL A 3 8.24 -3.93 -14.99
C VAL A 3 9.25 -2.81 -14.72
N VAL A 4 9.96 -2.89 -13.60
CA VAL A 4 10.94 -1.87 -13.16
C VAL A 4 12.15 -1.90 -14.08
N SER A 5 12.72 -3.08 -14.28
CA SER A 5 13.84 -3.29 -15.18
C SER A 5 13.50 -2.91 -16.62
N PHE A 6 12.24 -3.08 -17.03
CA PHE A 6 11.77 -2.68 -18.34
C PHE A 6 11.70 -1.15 -18.47
N VAL A 7 11.10 -0.45 -17.50
CA VAL A 7 11.00 1.02 -17.51
C VAL A 7 12.37 1.68 -17.38
N GLU A 8 13.27 1.12 -16.57
CA GLU A 8 14.67 1.60 -16.43
C GLU A 8 15.43 1.54 -17.77
N LYS A 9 15.19 0.52 -18.59
CA LYS A 9 15.91 0.32 -19.86
C LYS A 9 15.28 1.02 -21.07
N ASN A 10 14.00 1.40 -20.99
CA ASN A 10 13.24 1.95 -22.11
C ASN A 10 12.77 3.38 -21.81
N PRO A 11 13.48 4.42 -22.28
CA PRO A 11 13.07 5.81 -22.09
C PRO A 11 11.66 6.07 -22.63
N GLY A 12 10.81 6.72 -21.84
CA GLY A 12 9.41 7.01 -22.19
C GLY A 12 8.42 5.87 -21.93
N ALA A 13 8.88 4.71 -21.45
CA ALA A 13 7.99 3.66 -20.98
C ALA A 13 7.33 4.06 -19.65
N MET A 14 6.04 3.75 -19.51
CA MET A 14 5.29 3.89 -18.26
C MET A 14 4.90 2.51 -17.75
N GLY A 15 5.02 2.30 -16.44
CA GLY A 15 4.65 1.06 -15.77
C GLY A 15 3.76 1.32 -14.58
N ILE A 16 2.82 0.41 -14.33
CA ILE A 16 1.95 0.43 -13.16
C ILE A 16 2.44 -0.62 -12.17
N ILE A 17 2.62 -0.22 -10.92
CA ILE A 17 3.13 -1.05 -9.83
C ILE A 17 2.31 -0.84 -8.57
N SER A 18 2.39 -1.78 -7.63
CA SER A 18 1.77 -1.63 -6.30
C SER A 18 2.67 -0.85 -5.34
N VAL A 19 2.06 -0.08 -4.44
CA VAL A 19 2.74 0.74 -3.41
C VAL A 19 3.66 -0.07 -2.49
N ASN A 20 3.39 -1.37 -2.31
CA ASN A 20 4.25 -2.27 -1.54
C ASN A 20 5.73 -2.25 -2.01
N TRP A 21 5.99 -1.97 -3.29
CA TRP A 21 7.36 -1.88 -3.82
C TRP A 21 8.09 -0.59 -3.43
N ILE A 22 7.37 0.42 -2.96
CA ILE A 22 7.88 1.77 -2.68
C ILE A 22 8.08 1.99 -1.17
N SER A 23 7.43 1.19 -0.33
CA SER A 23 7.19 1.53 1.08
C SER A 23 8.12 0.88 2.11
N ASP A 24 9.21 0.23 1.72
CA ASP A 24 10.17 -0.29 2.70
C ASP A 24 11.42 0.60 2.80
N PRO A 25 11.45 1.61 3.70
CA PRO A 25 12.62 2.47 3.91
C PRO A 25 13.79 1.73 4.57
N SER A 26 13.57 0.53 5.12
CA SER A 26 14.63 -0.33 5.67
C SER A 26 15.26 -1.26 4.64
N ASP A 27 14.65 -1.42 3.47
CA ASP A 27 15.15 -2.33 2.45
C ASP A 27 15.99 -1.57 1.43
N SER A 28 17.23 -2.00 1.26
CA SER A 28 18.21 -1.44 0.32
C SER A 28 17.66 -1.38 -1.11
N ILE A 29 16.67 -2.25 -1.38
CA ILE A 29 15.95 -2.40 -2.64
C ILE A 29 15.05 -1.18 -2.92
N SER A 30 14.29 -0.67 -1.94
CA SER A 30 13.38 0.47 -2.13
C SER A 30 14.12 1.80 -2.35
N HIS A 31 15.28 1.98 -1.71
CA HIS A 31 16.13 3.15 -1.96
C HIS A 31 16.78 3.10 -3.35
N SER A 32 17.22 1.92 -3.80
CA SER A 32 17.71 1.74 -5.18
C SER A 32 16.61 1.96 -6.21
N PHE A 33 15.35 1.67 -5.85
CA PHE A 33 14.17 1.80 -6.70
C PHE A 33 13.83 3.25 -7.02
N LEU A 34 13.71 4.10 -5.99
CA LEU A 34 13.41 5.53 -6.14
C LEU A 34 14.50 6.29 -6.89
N THR A 35 15.74 5.78 -6.88
CA THR A 35 16.85 6.36 -7.64
C THR A 35 16.76 6.06 -9.14
N LYS A 36 16.13 4.93 -9.52
CA LYS A 36 16.11 4.42 -10.89
C LYS A 36 14.90 4.84 -11.70
N ILE A 37 13.76 5.05 -11.05
CA ILE A 37 12.51 5.40 -11.71
C ILE A 37 11.85 6.60 -11.04
N LYS A 38 11.19 7.44 -11.84
CA LYS A 38 10.43 8.58 -11.34
C LYS A 38 9.00 8.16 -11.02
N VAL A 39 8.61 8.26 -9.75
CA VAL A 39 7.21 8.09 -9.34
C VAL A 39 6.44 9.37 -9.67
N VAL A 40 5.34 9.23 -10.41
CA VAL A 40 4.48 10.36 -10.80
C VAL A 40 3.42 10.62 -9.73
N SER A 41 3.10 11.90 -9.52
CA SER A 41 1.95 12.31 -8.71
C SER A 41 0.76 12.55 -9.62
N ILE A 42 -0.44 12.20 -9.14
CA ILE A 42 -1.64 12.08 -9.97
C ILE A 42 -2.75 12.90 -9.32
N THR A 43 -3.47 13.64 -10.15
CA THR A 43 -4.69 14.36 -9.75
C THR A 43 -5.94 13.56 -10.10
N SER A 44 -7.04 13.84 -9.41
CA SER A 44 -8.35 13.27 -9.68
C SER A 44 -8.90 13.73 -11.03
N GLU A 45 -9.67 12.88 -11.71
CA GLU A 45 -10.32 13.25 -12.98
C GLU A 45 -11.32 14.42 -12.80
N PHE A 46 -11.90 14.52 -11.62
CA PHE A 46 -12.86 15.56 -11.24
C PHE A 46 -12.20 16.91 -10.92
N ASP A 47 -10.87 16.94 -10.83
CA ASP A 47 -10.09 18.14 -10.55
C ASP A 47 -9.14 18.44 -11.71
N SER A 48 -9.74 18.65 -12.89
CA SER A 48 -9.03 18.87 -14.15
C SER A 48 -8.25 20.20 -14.17
N GLU A 49 -8.63 21.15 -13.32
CA GLU A 49 -7.92 22.43 -13.08
C GLU A 49 -7.05 22.40 -11.82
N GLY A 50 -7.07 21.28 -11.09
CA GLY A 50 -6.48 21.13 -9.76
C GLY A 50 -4.99 21.37 -9.73
N SER A 51 -4.57 22.33 -8.91
CA SER A 51 -3.16 22.55 -8.55
C SER A 51 -2.54 21.38 -7.76
N ASP A 52 -3.38 20.45 -7.30
CA ASP A 52 -3.03 19.51 -6.26
C ASP A 52 -2.75 18.13 -6.86
N PHE A 53 -1.47 17.76 -6.88
CA PHE A 53 -1.01 16.45 -7.31
C PHE A 53 -0.67 15.61 -6.09
N TYR A 54 -1.28 14.43 -5.99
CA TYR A 54 -1.04 13.53 -4.87
C TYR A 54 -0.08 12.41 -5.28
N SER A 55 0.97 12.22 -4.49
CA SER A 55 1.85 11.06 -4.61
C SER A 55 1.20 9.82 -3.96
N PRO A 56 1.62 8.60 -4.29
CA PRO A 56 1.03 7.37 -3.72
C PRO A 56 1.52 7.13 -2.28
N HIS A 57 1.28 8.09 -1.38
CA HIS A 57 1.63 8.01 0.03
C HIS A 57 0.44 7.46 0.85
N PRO A 58 0.66 6.62 1.88
CA PRO A 58 -0.43 6.02 2.66
C PRO A 58 -1.40 7.04 3.24
N ALA A 59 -0.95 8.24 3.62
CA ALA A 59 -1.81 9.31 4.13
C ALA A 59 -2.79 9.84 3.07
N TYR A 60 -2.33 10.03 1.82
CA TYR A 60 -3.20 10.49 0.73
C TYR A 60 -4.18 9.42 0.27
N ILE A 61 -3.77 8.15 0.33
CA ILE A 61 -4.64 7.00 0.06
C ILE A 61 -5.71 6.87 1.16
N ALA A 62 -5.33 7.04 2.43
CA ALA A 62 -6.27 7.03 3.56
C ALA A 62 -7.32 8.14 3.47
N ASN A 63 -6.91 9.32 3.01
CA ASN A 63 -7.79 10.48 2.82
C ASN A 63 -8.55 10.47 1.48
N GLN A 64 -8.46 9.39 0.69
CA GLN A 64 -9.11 9.26 -0.62
C GLN A 64 -8.70 10.36 -1.63
N MET A 65 -7.55 11.00 -1.43
CA MET A 65 -7.02 12.05 -2.32
C MET A 65 -6.32 11.46 -3.53
N TYR A 66 -5.70 10.28 -3.37
CA TYR A 66 -5.03 9.59 -4.47
C TYR A 66 -6.04 8.75 -5.28
N PRO A 67 -6.21 8.98 -6.59
CA PRO A 67 -7.30 8.37 -7.36
C PRO A 67 -7.08 6.90 -7.72
N PHE A 68 -5.83 6.44 -7.84
CA PHE A 68 -5.52 5.07 -8.23
C PHE A 68 -5.40 4.13 -7.03
N THR A 69 -6.55 3.79 -6.45
CA THR A 69 -6.66 2.83 -5.35
C THR A 69 -7.44 1.60 -5.77
N ARG A 70 -7.13 0.44 -5.19
CA ARG A 70 -7.90 -0.80 -5.37
C ARG A 70 -8.08 -1.51 -4.05
N GLU A 71 -9.24 -2.13 -3.87
CA GLU A 71 -9.49 -3.03 -2.75
C GLU A 71 -8.89 -4.41 -3.03
N VAL A 72 -8.49 -5.11 -1.96
CA VAL A 72 -7.97 -6.47 -2.02
C VAL A 72 -8.97 -7.38 -1.32
N TYR A 73 -9.50 -8.34 -2.06
CA TYR A 73 -10.49 -9.29 -1.54
C TYR A 73 -9.89 -10.67 -1.35
N THR A 74 -10.30 -11.35 -0.28
CA THR A 74 -10.08 -12.78 -0.10
C THR A 74 -11.33 -13.51 -0.59
N ILE A 75 -11.19 -14.30 -1.65
CA ILE A 75 -12.29 -15.09 -2.21
C ILE A 75 -12.13 -16.53 -1.72
N ASN A 76 -13.01 -16.95 -0.81
CA ASN A 76 -13.09 -18.33 -0.35
C ASN A 76 -14.33 -19.02 -0.97
N ARG A 77 -14.17 -20.27 -1.42
CA ARG A 77 -15.26 -21.11 -1.95
C ARG A 77 -15.54 -22.34 -1.08
N GLU A 78 -14.90 -22.44 0.09
CA GLU A 78 -15.19 -23.50 1.05
C GLU A 78 -16.65 -23.41 1.55
N THR A 79 -17.33 -24.56 1.62
CA THR A 79 -18.70 -24.67 2.13
C THR A 79 -18.76 -24.90 3.64
N PHE A 80 -17.61 -24.98 4.30
CA PHE A 80 -17.47 -25.23 5.73
C PHE A 80 -16.39 -24.33 6.32
N SER A 81 -16.42 -24.14 7.64
CA SER A 81 -15.42 -23.37 8.39
C SER A 81 -14.09 -24.14 8.46
N GLY A 82 -13.34 -24.13 7.36
CA GLY A 82 -12.06 -24.79 7.19
C GLY A 82 -10.87 -23.84 7.32
N LEU A 83 -9.73 -24.27 6.77
CA LEU A 83 -8.48 -23.52 6.81
C LEU A 83 -8.57 -22.20 6.03
N GLY A 84 -9.27 -22.16 4.90
CA GLY A 84 -9.46 -20.93 4.14
C GLY A 84 -10.25 -19.88 4.93
N THR A 85 -11.24 -20.30 5.70
CA THR A 85 -11.98 -19.42 6.63
C THR A 85 -11.07 -18.92 7.76
N GLY A 86 -10.23 -19.78 8.33
CA GLY A 86 -9.25 -19.42 9.35
C GLY A 86 -8.20 -18.43 8.84
N LEU A 87 -7.67 -18.64 7.63
CA LEU A 87 -6.74 -17.71 6.98
C LEU A 87 -7.39 -16.35 6.70
N THR A 88 -8.61 -16.35 6.17
CA THR A 88 -9.37 -15.12 5.93
C THR A 88 -9.57 -14.33 7.22
N SER A 89 -9.91 -15.04 8.31
CA SER A 89 -10.06 -14.45 9.64
C SER A 89 -8.74 -13.89 10.20
N PHE A 90 -7.62 -14.58 9.96
CA PHE A 90 -6.30 -14.09 10.35
C PHE A 90 -5.89 -12.82 9.59
N ILE A 91 -6.10 -12.80 8.28
CA ILE A 91 -5.82 -11.63 7.42
C ILE A 91 -6.67 -10.44 7.86
N ALA A 92 -7.96 -10.67 8.14
CA ALA A 92 -8.88 -9.64 8.61
C ALA A 92 -8.62 -9.18 10.06
N GLY A 93 -7.99 -10.02 10.88
CA GLY A 93 -7.67 -9.71 12.28
C GLY A 93 -6.47 -8.75 12.45
N ASP A 94 -6.28 -8.27 13.68
CA ASP A 94 -5.27 -7.24 14.02
C ASP A 94 -3.84 -7.59 13.58
N SER A 95 -3.48 -8.88 13.64
CA SER A 95 -2.15 -9.34 13.22
C SER A 95 -1.96 -9.23 11.71
N GLY A 96 -2.95 -9.66 10.91
CA GLY A 96 -2.93 -9.53 9.46
C GLY A 96 -2.94 -8.07 9.01
N GLN A 97 -3.81 -7.25 9.60
CA GLN A 97 -3.89 -5.82 9.30
C GLN A 97 -2.61 -5.06 9.65
N ARG A 98 -1.91 -5.42 10.74
CA ARG A 98 -0.59 -4.85 11.06
C ARG A 98 0.48 -5.21 10.04
N ILE A 99 0.46 -6.43 9.49
CA ILE A 99 1.37 -6.84 8.43
C ILE A 99 1.14 -5.98 7.18
N ILE A 100 -0.13 -5.79 6.79
CA ILE A 100 -0.53 -4.94 5.64
C ILE A 100 -0.04 -3.49 5.84
N LEU A 101 -0.23 -2.94 7.05
CA LEU A 101 0.25 -1.60 7.38
C LEU A 101 1.78 -1.47 7.25
N ARG A 102 2.54 -2.47 7.71
CA ARG A 102 4.00 -2.50 7.58
C ARG A 102 4.47 -2.60 6.14
N MET A 103 3.68 -3.23 5.27
CA MET A 103 3.92 -3.31 3.82
C MET A 103 3.60 -1.98 3.10
N GLY A 104 3.21 -0.92 3.81
CA GLY A 104 2.87 0.37 3.19
C GLY A 104 1.50 0.43 2.54
N MET A 105 0.68 -0.59 2.77
CA MET A 105 -0.71 -0.62 2.31
C MET A 105 -1.63 -0.16 3.43
N LEU A 106 -2.79 0.39 3.04
CA LEU A 106 -3.80 0.79 4.01
C LEU A 106 -4.53 -0.47 4.51
N PRO A 107 -4.60 -0.71 5.83
CA PRO A 107 -5.39 -1.80 6.37
C PRO A 107 -6.90 -1.51 6.20
N ALA A 108 -7.68 -2.56 6.00
CA ALA A 108 -9.14 -2.49 5.94
C ALA A 108 -9.76 -2.21 7.31
N SER A 109 -9.12 -2.66 8.38
CA SER A 109 -9.48 -2.36 9.76
C SER A 109 -8.27 -1.78 10.49
N GLN A 110 -8.41 -0.58 11.06
CA GLN A 110 -7.31 0.07 11.77
C GLN A 110 -7.04 -0.68 13.09
N PRO A 111 -5.84 -1.27 13.28
CA PRO A 111 -5.52 -1.97 14.51
C PRO A 111 -5.41 -0.95 15.66
N VAL A 112 -6.09 -1.22 16.77
CA VAL A 112 -6.03 -0.35 17.95
C VAL A 112 -4.63 -0.45 18.58
N ARG A 113 -3.99 0.70 18.81
CA ARG A 113 -2.71 0.78 19.53
C ARG A 113 -2.96 1.13 21.00
N LEU A 114 -2.84 0.13 21.88
CA LEU A 114 -2.74 0.36 23.32
C LEU A 114 -1.35 0.89 23.65
N VAL A 115 -1.29 2.08 24.25
CA VAL A 115 -0.05 2.67 24.77
C VAL A 115 -0.19 2.77 26.28
N GLU A 116 0.64 2.01 26.99
CA GLU A 116 0.73 2.11 28.45
C GLU A 116 1.73 3.23 28.79
N ILE A 117 1.23 4.33 29.35
CA ILE A 117 2.07 5.43 29.81
C ILE A 117 2.45 5.13 31.25
N LYS A 118 3.71 4.76 31.49
CA LYS A 118 4.26 4.71 32.85
C LYS A 118 4.71 6.10 33.27
N THR A 119 3.97 6.71 34.17
CA THR A 119 4.42 7.90 34.90
C THR A 119 5.39 7.43 35.99
N THR A 120 6.68 7.61 35.76
CA THR A 120 7.70 7.47 36.81
C THR A 120 7.62 8.71 37.69
N LEU A 121 7.29 8.52 38.97
CA LEU A 121 7.46 9.52 40.03
C LEU A 121 8.92 9.56 40.50
#